data_AF-A0A5J4RS70-F1
#
_entry.id   AF-A0A5J4RS70-F1
#
_cell.length_a   1.000
_cell.length_b   1.000
_cell.length_c   1.000
_cell.angle_alpha   90.00
_cell.angle_beta   90.00
_cell.angle_gamma   90.00
#
_symmetry.space_group_name_H-M   'P 1'
#
loop_
_entity.id
_entity.type
_entity.pdbx_description
1 polymer ?
#
loop_
_entity_poly.entity_id
_entity_poly.type
_entity_poly.pdbx_seq_one_letter_code
_entity_poly.pdbx_strand_id
1 'polypeptide(L)'
;MRNMTKRLMPDYIFEVSWEVCNKVGGIYTVLSTRANILQTNYQDKLFFIGPDIWRNRDNPLFVESQDLYAEWKQFAFEKNNLSLRIGGGYSG
;
A
#
# COMPACT_ATOMS: atom_id res chain seq x y z
N MET A 1 -5.81 37.55 -19.09
CA MET A 1 -5.34 36.79 -17.91
C MET A 1 -5.79 35.34 -18.07
N ARG A 2 -4.87 34.38 -18.20
CA ARG A 2 -5.21 32.95 -18.28
C ARG A 2 -5.47 32.45 -16.85
N ASN A 3 -6.65 31.93 -16.58
CA ASN A 3 -6.95 31.22 -15.34
C ASN A 3 -6.03 29.99 -15.27
N MET A 4 -5.01 30.07 -14.44
CA MET A 4 -4.11 28.96 -14.16
C MET A 4 -4.86 28.01 -13.24
N THR A 5 -5.46 26.95 -13.80
CA THR A 5 -6.07 25.88 -13.03
C THR A 5 -5.00 25.33 -12.08
N LYS A 6 -5.09 25.67 -10.80
CA LYS A 6 -4.16 25.21 -9.77
C LYS A 6 -4.19 23.68 -9.80
N ARG A 7 -3.10 23.04 -10.23
CA ARG A 7 -3.02 21.57 -10.30
C ARG A 7 -3.16 21.05 -8.87
N LEU A 8 -4.32 20.49 -8.53
CA LEU A 8 -4.53 19.83 -7.25
C LEU A 8 -3.70 18.54 -7.28
N MET A 9 -2.60 18.56 -6.53
CA MET A 9 -1.83 17.35 -6.25
C MET A 9 -2.37 16.74 -4.97
N PRO A 10 -2.65 15.42 -4.93
CA PRO A 10 -3.16 14.80 -3.74
C PRO A 10 -2.09 14.77 -2.65
N ASP A 11 -2.49 15.00 -1.40
CA ASP A 11 -1.60 14.86 -0.25
C ASP A 11 -1.31 13.38 0.04
N TYR A 12 -2.23 12.47 -0.31
CA TYR A 12 -2.11 11.03 -0.11
C TYR A 12 -2.75 10.27 -1.26
N ILE A 13 -2.16 9.11 -1.60
CA ILE A 13 -2.69 8.19 -2.61
C ILE A 13 -2.86 6.83 -1.96
N PHE A 14 -4.06 6.25 -2.14
CA PHE A 14 -4.39 4.89 -1.71
C PHE A 14 -4.80 4.08 -2.94
N GLU A 15 -4.09 3.00 -3.24
CA GLU A 15 -4.45 2.04 -4.27
C GLU A 15 -4.87 0.72 -3.64
N VAL A 16 -6.07 0.23 -3.99
CA VAL A 16 -6.63 -1.01 -3.44
C VAL A 16 -6.80 -2.03 -4.56
N SER A 17 -6.31 -3.24 -4.35
CA SER A 17 -6.48 -4.34 -5.31
C SER A 17 -6.26 -5.71 -4.67
N TRP A 18 -6.87 -6.72 -5.27
CA TRP A 18 -6.65 -8.13 -4.92
C TRP A 18 -5.19 -8.57 -5.13
N GLU A 19 -4.48 -7.91 -6.04
CA GLU A 19 -3.11 -8.27 -6.39
C GLU A 19 -2.03 -7.45 -5.66
N VAL A 20 -2.40 -6.59 -4.70
CA VAL A 20 -1.40 -5.96 -3.81
C VAL A 20 -0.73 -7.06 -2.98
N CYS A 21 0.60 -7.19 -3.14
CA CYS A 21 1.41 -8.23 -2.49
C CYS A 21 0.91 -9.67 -2.76
N ASN A 22 0.21 -9.89 -3.87
CA ASN A 22 -0.37 -11.16 -4.23
C ASN A 22 -0.39 -11.31 -5.77
N LYS A 23 0.69 -11.83 -6.35
CA LYS A 23 0.81 -11.95 -7.80
C LYS A 23 -0.04 -13.11 -8.33
N VAL A 24 -1.16 -12.76 -8.98
CA VAL A 24 -2.08 -13.74 -9.59
C VAL A 24 -2.19 -13.55 -11.10
N GLY A 25 -2.05 -12.32 -11.59
CA GLY A 25 -2.22 -11.97 -12.99
C GLY A 25 -1.47 -10.69 -13.37
N GLY A 26 -2.00 -9.98 -14.38
CA GLY A 26 -1.36 -8.79 -14.92
C GLY A 26 -1.50 -7.54 -14.04
N ILE A 27 -2.44 -7.52 -13.10
CA ILE A 27 -2.69 -6.33 -12.26
C ILE A 27 -1.50 -6.11 -11.32
N TYR A 28 -0.86 -7.17 -10.83
CA TYR A 28 0.38 -7.05 -10.05
C TYR A 28 1.43 -6.20 -10.77
N THR A 29 1.65 -6.45 -12.07
CA THR A 29 2.65 -5.71 -12.87
C THR A 29 2.26 -4.24 -13.07
N VAL A 30 0.96 -3.95 -13.21
CA VAL A 30 0.46 -2.58 -13.28
C VAL A 30 0.73 -1.85 -11.96
N LEU A 31 0.41 -2.48 -10.83
CA LEU A 31 0.61 -1.91 -9.50
C LEU A 31 2.09 -1.70 -9.20
N SER A 32 2.97 -2.67 -9.50
CA SER A 32 4.41 -2.54 -9.25
C SER A 32 5.04 -1.41 -10.08
N THR A 33 4.64 -1.29 -11.35
CA THR A 33 5.10 -0.20 -12.22
C THR A 33 4.63 1.16 -11.70
N ARG A 34 3.37 1.25 -11.26
CA ARG A 34 2.83 2.49 -10.65
C ARG A 34 3.49 2.83 -9.33
N ALA A 35 3.74 1.83 -8.47
CA ALA A 35 4.46 2.02 -7.22
C ALA A 35 5.83 2.66 -7.48
N ASN A 36 6.61 2.12 -8.42
CA ASN A 36 7.93 2.66 -8.78
C ASN A 36 7.86 4.11 -9.30
N ILE A 37 6.86 4.43 -10.13
CA ILE A 37 6.68 5.79 -10.68
C ILE A 37 6.23 6.79 -9.60
N LEU A 38 5.24 6.41 -8.79
CA LEU A 38 4.61 7.29 -7.83
C LEU A 38 5.46 7.49 -6.56
N GLN A 39 6.20 6.47 -6.13
CA GLN A 39 7.04 6.55 -4.93
C GLN A 39 8.09 7.66 -5.02
N THR A 40 8.60 7.95 -6.21
CA THR A 40 9.54 9.08 -6.44
C THR A 40 8.92 10.44 -6.08
N ASN A 41 7.62 10.61 -6.30
CA ASN A 41 6.92 11.88 -6.13
C ASN A 41 6.12 11.98 -4.81
N TYR A 42 5.68 10.84 -4.27
CA TYR A 42 4.79 10.77 -3.11
C TYR A 42 5.38 10.05 -1.91
N GLN A 43 6.51 9.34 -2.03
CA GLN A 43 7.28 8.77 -0.92
C GLN A 43 6.41 8.03 0.11
N ASP A 44 6.31 8.56 1.33
CA ASP A 44 5.55 8.06 2.48
C ASP A 44 4.03 8.32 2.41
N LYS A 45 3.56 8.96 1.34
CA LYS A 45 2.17 9.31 1.10
C LYS A 45 1.45 8.39 0.10
N LEU A 46 2.12 7.30 -0.31
CA LEU A 46 1.58 6.30 -1.23
C LEU A 46 1.34 4.98 -0.49
N PHE A 47 0.09 4.54 -0.47
CA PHE A 47 -0.36 3.34 0.23
C PHE A 47 -0.96 2.34 -0.75
N PHE A 48 -0.60 1.07 -0.60
CA PHE A 48 -1.23 -0.04 -1.29
C PHE A 48 -1.93 -0.93 -0.27
N ILE A 49 -3.18 -1.28 -0.55
CA ILE A 49 -4.01 -2.09 0.35
C ILE A 49 -4.50 -3.33 -0.39
N GLY A 50 -4.24 -4.49 0.20
CA GLY A 50 -4.62 -5.78 -0.35
C GLY A 50 -5.08 -6.75 0.72
N PRO A 51 -5.71 -7.86 0.32
CA PRO A 51 -6.08 -8.93 1.23
C PRO A 51 -4.86 -9.66 1.79
N ASP A 52 -4.86 -9.94 3.09
CA ASP A 52 -3.89 -10.87 3.70
C ASP A 52 -4.30 -12.33 3.42
N ILE A 53 -3.93 -12.81 2.22
CA ILE A 53 -4.21 -14.18 1.74
C ILE A 53 -3.18 -15.19 2.26
N TRP A 54 -1.95 -14.74 2.48
CA TRP A 54 -0.79 -15.58 2.83
C TRP A 54 -0.71 -15.91 4.33
N ARG A 55 -1.84 -15.84 5.05
CA ARG A 55 -1.92 -16.02 6.51
C ARG A 55 -1.09 -17.21 6.99
N ASN A 56 -0.24 -16.97 7.98
CA ASN A 56 0.66 -17.96 8.60
C ASN A 56 1.67 -18.62 7.63
N ARG A 57 1.91 -18.01 6.47
CA ARG A 57 2.95 -18.42 5.51
C ARG A 57 3.82 -17.22 5.17
N ASP A 58 5.06 -17.49 4.79
CA ASP A 58 5.95 -16.47 4.28
C ASP A 58 5.41 -15.93 2.94
N ASN A 59 5.36 -14.61 2.81
CA ASN A 59 4.98 -13.94 1.58
C ASN A 59 6.25 -13.35 0.93
N PRO A 60 6.72 -13.89 -0.21
CA PRO A 60 7.93 -13.38 -0.86
C PRO A 60 7.78 -11.95 -1.42
N LEU A 61 6.55 -11.44 -1.51
CA LEU A 61 6.23 -10.12 -2.05
C LEU A 61 6.00 -9.07 -0.95
N PHE A 62 6.04 -9.47 0.33
CA PHE A 62 5.73 -8.60 1.45
C PHE A 62 6.56 -8.94 2.69
N VAL A 63 7.24 -7.95 3.23
CA VAL A 63 7.93 -8.05 4.52
C VAL A 63 7.23 -7.16 5.53
N GLU A 64 6.73 -7.80 6.58
CA GLU A 64 6.03 -7.14 7.67
C GLU A 64 7.01 -6.32 8.52
N SER A 65 6.59 -5.12 8.90
CA SER A 65 7.26 -4.28 9.88
C SER A 65 6.43 -4.27 11.16
N GLN A 66 7.08 -4.52 12.30
CA GLN A 66 6.42 -4.46 13.61
C GLN A 66 6.31 -3.01 14.12
N ASP A 67 7.19 -2.13 13.66
CA ASP A 67 7.28 -0.75 14.14
C ASP A 67 6.35 0.20 13.36
N LEU A 68 6.10 -0.08 12.08
CA LEU A 68 5.35 0.81 11.22
C LEU A 68 3.88 0.89 11.65
N TYR A 69 3.47 2.08 12.11
CA TYR A 69 2.11 2.37 12.60
C TYR A 69 1.63 1.39 13.69
N ALA A 70 2.52 0.94 14.59
CA ALA A 70 2.22 -0.04 15.63
C ALA A 70 1.01 0.35 16.49
N GLU A 71 0.95 1.61 16.95
CA GLU A 71 -0.17 2.13 17.76
C GLU A 71 -1.50 2.06 17.00
N TRP A 72 -1.48 2.40 15.70
CA TRP A 72 -2.69 2.36 14.87
C TRP A 72 -3.13 0.93 14.59
N LYS A 73 -2.19 0.01 14.34
CA LYS A 73 -2.47 -1.42 14.17
C LYS A 73 -3.14 -1.99 15.43
N GLN A 74 -2.62 -1.65 16.62
CA GLN A 74 -3.23 -2.03 17.89
C GLN A 74 -4.64 -1.44 18.05
N PHE A 75 -4.79 -0.15 17.81
CA PHE A 75 -6.10 0.53 17.88
C PHE A 75 -7.13 -0.09 16.94
N ALA A 76 -6.77 -0.36 15.69
CA ALA A 76 -7.66 -0.96 14.69
C ALA A 76 -8.13 -2.36 15.10
N PHE A 77 -7.24 -3.15 15.71
CA PHE A 77 -7.60 -4.46 16.26
C PHE A 77 -8.56 -4.31 17.45
N GLU A 78 -8.22 -3.49 18.44
CA GLU A 78 -9.02 -3.34 19.66
C GLU A 78 -10.41 -2.75 19.42
N LYS A 79 -10.53 -1.78 18.50
CA LYS A 79 -11.80 -1.08 18.24
C LYS A 79 -12.67 -1.76 17.19
N ASN A 80 -12.05 -2.39 16.19
CA ASN A 80 -12.78 -2.88 15.02
C ASN A 80 -12.57 -4.38 14.76
N ASN A 81 -11.80 -5.08 15.60
CA ASN A 81 -11.39 -6.48 15.39
C ASN A 81 -10.73 -6.67 14.00
N LEU A 82 -10.04 -5.63 13.52
CA LEU A 82 -9.42 -5.62 12.19
C LEU A 82 -7.97 -6.12 12.31
N SER A 83 -7.77 -7.39 11.98
CA SER A 83 -6.43 -7.96 11.84
C SER A 83 -5.82 -7.53 10.51
N LEU A 84 -4.67 -6.85 10.57
CA LEU A 84 -3.94 -6.35 9.41
C LEU A 84 -2.43 -6.49 9.59
N ARG A 85 -1.71 -6.54 8.47
CA ARG A 85 -0.24 -6.53 8.43
C ARG A 85 0.20 -5.25 7.75
N ILE A 86 1.28 -4.65 8.26
CA ILE A 86 1.82 -3.38 7.77
C ILE A 86 3.30 -3.61 7.46
N GLY A 87 3.77 -3.14 6.32
CA GLY A 87 5.14 -3.42 5.89
C GLY A 87 5.43 -2.97 4.47
N GLY A 88 6.61 -3.35 3.98
CA GLY A 88 7.06 -3.04 2.63
C GLY A 88 6.68 -4.13 1.64
N GLY A 89 6.12 -3.74 0.49
CA GLY A 89 5.99 -4.60 -0.67
C GLY A 89 7.28 -4.62 -1.50
N TYR A 90 7.68 -5.78 -2.01
CA TYR A 90 8.80 -5.88 -2.95
C TYR A 90 8.30 -5.78 -4.39
N SER A 91 8.57 -4.65 -5.03
CA SER A 91 8.59 -4.56 -6.49
C SER A 91 9.92 -5.14 -6.97
N GLY A 92 9.94 -6.46 -7.20
CA GLY A 92 11.01 -7.09 -7.99
C GLY A 92 11.21 -6.40 -9.34
#